data_AF-R9JHR1-F1
#
_entry.id   AF-R9JHR1-F1
#
_cell.length_a   1.000
_cell.length_b   1.000
_cell.length_c   1.000
_cell.angle_alpha   90.00
_cell.angle_beta   90.00
_cell.angle_gamma   90.00
#
_symmetry.space_group_name_H-M   'P 1'
#
loop_
_entity.id
_entity.type
_entity.pdbx_description
1 polymer ?
#
loop_
_entity_poly.entity_id
_entity_poly.type
_entity_poly.pdbx_seq_one_letter_code
_entity_poly.pdbx_strand_id
1 'polypeptide(L)'
;MTPEIKKQAVLTLYQQGQPYAEIAESLLMSKNTVKSICRRSGLKPLPMKDTDVAACKNCGKPLIEISGGRKRIFCCDQCRYAWWNHSRHKQPYILTCRQCGEKFISFGNKNRRYCGRDCYNLSRYGEGLP
;
A
#
# COMPACT_ATOMS: atom_id res chain seq x y z
N MET A 1 -33.60 -0.86 28.78
CA MET A 1 -33.53 0.06 27.61
C MET A 1 -34.70 -0.26 26.70
N THR A 2 -35.62 0.68 26.49
CA THR A 2 -36.83 0.47 25.68
C THR A 2 -36.50 0.39 24.18
N PRO A 3 -37.34 -0.27 23.36
CA PRO A 3 -37.13 -0.40 21.91
C PRO A 3 -36.93 0.93 21.18
N GLU A 4 -37.62 1.98 21.63
CA GLU A 4 -37.57 3.34 21.08
C GLU A 4 -36.19 3.98 21.29
N ILE A 5 -35.59 3.79 22.47
CA ILE A 5 -34.24 4.31 22.80
C ILE A 5 -33.19 3.62 21.91
N LYS A 6 -33.31 2.30 21.70
CA LYS A 6 -32.40 1.55 20.82
C LYS A 6 -32.49 2.04 19.38
N LYS A 7 -33.72 2.27 18.88
CA LYS A 7 -33.93 2.81 17.55
C LYS A 7 -33.29 4.19 17.40
N GLN A 8 -33.49 5.09 18.37
CA GLN A 8 -32.93 6.43 18.31
C GLN A 8 -31.40 6.40 18.34
N ALA A 9 -30.79 5.57 19.19
CA ALA A 9 -29.34 5.40 19.25
C ALA A 9 -28.74 4.92 17.92
N VAL A 10 -29.38 3.95 17.27
CA VAL A 10 -28.97 3.48 15.92
C VAL A 10 -28.99 4.63 14.92
N LEU A 11 -30.05 5.44 14.89
CA LEU A 11 -30.18 6.53 13.91
C LEU A 11 -29.18 7.66 14.17
N THR A 12 -28.90 8.00 15.42
CA THR A 12 -27.89 9.00 15.79
C THR A 12 -26.48 8.57 15.34
N LEU A 13 -26.06 7.35 15.67
CA LEU A 13 -24.73 6.84 15.27
C LEU A 13 -24.62 6.72 13.74
N TYR A 14 -25.70 6.30 13.08
CA TYR A 14 -25.73 6.22 11.61
C TYR A 14 -25.66 7.60 10.95
N GLN A 15 -26.36 8.61 11.47
CA GLN A 15 -26.25 9.99 10.99
C GLN A 15 -24.85 10.54 11.16
N GLN A 16 -24.14 10.16 12.22
CA GLN A 16 -22.74 10.53 12.46
C GLN A 16 -21.75 9.86 11.48
N GLY A 17 -22.23 8.98 10.60
CA GLY A 17 -21.40 8.33 9.58
C GLY A 17 -20.81 6.99 10.00
N GLN A 18 -21.17 6.46 11.18
CA GLN A 18 -20.62 5.18 11.62
C GLN A 18 -21.13 3.99 10.77
N PRO A 19 -20.26 3.02 10.45
CA PRO A 19 -20.64 1.86 9.67
C PRO A 19 -21.54 0.93 10.48
N TYR A 20 -22.41 0.19 9.77
CA TYR A 20 -23.37 -0.73 10.41
C TYR A 20 -22.75 -1.77 11.34
N ALA A 21 -21.48 -2.15 11.12
CA ALA A 21 -20.78 -3.11 11.97
C ALA A 21 -20.46 -2.52 13.35
N GLU A 22 -19.89 -1.31 13.39
CA GLU A 22 -19.57 -0.61 14.65
C GLU A 22 -20.83 -0.31 15.47
N ILE A 23 -21.92 0.11 14.81
CA ILE A 23 -23.20 0.36 15.47
C ILE A 23 -23.78 -0.93 16.07
N ALA A 24 -23.68 -2.03 15.33
CA ALA A 24 -24.19 -3.33 15.77
C ALA A 24 -23.42 -3.83 17.00
N GLU A 25 -22.09 -3.70 17.00
CA GLU A 25 -21.24 -4.05 18.13
C GLU A 25 -21.51 -3.16 19.35
N SER A 26 -21.52 -1.83 19.15
CA SER A 26 -21.73 -0.84 20.22
C SER A 26 -23.08 -0.99 20.92
N LEU A 27 -24.12 -1.40 20.20
CA LEU A 27 -25.48 -1.56 20.73
C LEU A 27 -25.84 -3.01 21.05
N LEU A 28 -24.93 -3.97 20.84
CA LEU A 28 -25.16 -5.41 20.99
C LEU A 28 -26.39 -5.87 20.20
N MET A 29 -26.46 -5.46 18.93
CA MET A 29 -27.55 -5.75 18.01
C MET A 29 -27.04 -6.52 16.79
N SER A 30 -27.94 -7.23 16.11
CA SER A 30 -27.56 -7.81 14.82
C SER A 30 -27.37 -6.72 13.77
N LYS A 31 -26.36 -6.87 12.91
CA LYS A 31 -26.13 -5.99 11.75
C LYS A 31 -27.36 -5.86 10.86
N ASN A 32 -28.18 -6.91 10.77
CA ASN A 32 -29.43 -6.91 10.00
C ASN A 32 -30.51 -6.02 10.62
N THR A 33 -30.61 -6.01 11.96
CA THR A 33 -31.52 -5.12 12.68
C THR A 33 -31.15 -3.65 12.46
N VAL A 34 -29.85 -3.33 12.56
CA VAL A 34 -29.33 -1.97 12.29
C VAL A 34 -29.67 -1.55 10.86
N LYS A 35 -29.37 -2.38 9.85
CA LYS A 35 -29.74 -2.12 8.44
C LYS A 35 -31.23 -1.86 8.25
N SER A 36 -32.09 -2.68 8.87
CA SER A 36 -33.54 -2.55 8.78
C SER A 36 -34.04 -1.23 9.38
N ILE A 37 -33.46 -0.79 10.50
CA ILE A 37 -33.79 0.49 11.14
C ILE A 37 -33.36 1.65 10.25
N CYS A 38 -32.10 1.67 9.79
CA CYS A 38 -31.58 2.74 8.95
C CYS A 38 -32.34 2.85 7.62
N ARG A 39 -32.63 1.73 6.95
CA ARG A 39 -33.37 1.72 5.68
C ARG A 39 -34.78 2.29 5.80
N ARG A 40 -35.49 2.00 6.91
CA ARG A 40 -36.84 2.52 7.16
C ARG A 40 -36.87 3.98 7.59
N SER A 41 -35.74 4.54 8.01
CA SER A 41 -35.66 5.94 8.46
C SER A 41 -35.56 6.96 7.33
N GLY A 42 -35.14 6.54 6.13
CA GLY A 42 -34.86 7.44 5.01
C GLY A 42 -33.64 8.36 5.21
N LEU A 43 -32.92 8.23 6.32
CA LEU A 43 -31.76 9.05 6.63
C LEU A 43 -30.55 8.67 5.77
N LYS A 44 -29.76 9.66 5.39
CA LYS A 44 -28.45 9.47 4.77
C LYS A 44 -27.37 9.75 5.83
N PRO A 45 -26.30 8.93 5.91
CA PRO A 45 -25.21 9.17 6.82
C PRO A 45 -24.45 10.42 6.37
N LEU A 46 -23.91 11.18 7.32
CA LEU A 46 -22.89 12.18 7.00
C LEU A 46 -21.68 11.47 6.37
N PRO A 47 -20.98 12.10 5.41
CA PRO A 47 -19.73 11.56 4.91
C PRO A 47 -18.80 11.36 6.10
N MET A 48 -18.34 10.12 6.27
CA MET A 48 -17.37 9.77 7.30
C MET A 48 -16.16 10.68 7.08
N LYS A 49 -15.74 11.41 8.12
CA LYS A 49 -14.40 12.03 8.09
C LYS A 49 -13.44 10.84 8.11
N ASP A 50 -12.85 10.53 6.97
CA ASP A 50 -11.76 9.55 6.88
C ASP A 50 -10.63 10.03 7.81
N THR A 51 -10.64 9.55 9.05
CA THR A 51 -9.65 9.90 10.08
C THR A 51 -8.35 9.13 9.93
N ASP A 52 -8.30 8.15 9.01
CA ASP A 52 -7.03 7.55 8.58
C ASP A 52 -6.36 8.46 7.56
N VAL A 53 -5.75 9.53 8.07
CA VAL A 53 -4.88 10.39 7.27
C VAL A 53 -3.68 9.55 6.86
N ALA A 54 -3.73 9.00 5.65
CA ALA A 54 -2.65 8.18 5.10
C ALA A 54 -1.31 8.95 5.22
N ALA A 55 -0.27 8.29 5.73
CA ALA A 55 1.05 8.91 5.90
C ALA A 55 1.99 8.55 4.74
N CYS A 56 2.88 9.47 4.39
CA CYS A 56 3.93 9.24 3.40
C CYS A 56 4.84 8.10 3.87
N LYS A 57 4.99 7.05 3.06
CA LYS A 57 5.85 5.91 3.41
C LYS A 57 7.31 6.27 3.66
N ASN A 58 7.80 7.38 3.11
CA ASN A 58 9.19 7.81 3.27
C ASN A 58 9.41 8.69 4.51
N CYS A 59 8.60 9.72 4.70
CA CYS A 59 8.85 10.77 5.69
C CYS A 59 7.75 10.88 6.76
N GLY A 60 6.72 10.04 6.70
CA GLY A 60 5.60 10.04 7.67
C GLY A 60 4.63 11.22 7.55
N LYS A 61 4.90 12.21 6.67
CA LYS A 61 4.01 13.36 6.52
C LYS A 61 2.60 12.96 6.09
N PRO A 62 1.54 13.58 6.65
CA PRO A 62 0.17 13.41 6.21
C PRO A 62 0.01 13.56 4.69
N LEU A 63 -0.71 12.65 4.07
CA LEU A 63 -1.08 12.72 2.66
C LEU A 63 -2.49 13.29 2.58
N ILE A 64 -2.63 14.28 1.71
CA ILE A 64 -3.93 14.81 1.34
C ILE A 64 -4.61 13.75 0.47
N GLU A 65 -5.71 13.19 0.98
CA GLU A 65 -6.56 12.31 0.19
C GLU A 65 -7.21 13.13 -0.94
N ILE A 66 -7.04 12.67 -2.17
CA ILE A 66 -7.67 13.29 -3.35
C ILE A 66 -8.96 12.53 -3.60
N SER A 67 -10.10 13.20 -3.43
CA SER A 67 -11.43 12.62 -3.67
C SER A 67 -11.53 12.09 -5.10
N GLY A 68 -11.87 10.81 -5.26
CA GLY A 68 -12.04 10.15 -6.56
C GLY A 68 -10.75 9.71 -7.28
N GLY A 69 -9.58 9.94 -6.67
CA GLY A 69 -8.27 9.53 -7.20
C GLY A 69 -7.69 8.28 -6.54
N ARG A 70 -6.63 7.71 -7.14
CA ARG A 70 -5.81 6.69 -6.46
C ARG A 70 -5.17 7.28 -5.21
N LYS A 71 -5.25 6.56 -4.08
CA LYS A 71 -4.60 6.96 -2.82
C LYS A 71 -3.11 7.18 -3.06
N ARG A 72 -2.60 8.35 -2.65
CA ARG A 72 -1.17 8.65 -2.72
C ARG A 72 -0.45 7.80 -1.68
N ILE A 73 0.79 7.42 -1.99
CA ILE A 73 1.70 6.68 -1.10
C ILE A 73 2.84 7.58 -0.60
N PHE A 74 3.20 8.61 -1.39
CA PHE A 74 4.28 9.54 -1.11
C PHE A 74 3.81 10.98 -1.27
N CYS A 75 4.33 11.89 -0.45
CA CYS A 75 3.98 13.30 -0.49
C CYS A 75 4.55 14.01 -1.75
N CYS A 76 5.68 13.54 -2.27
CA CYS A 76 6.34 14.09 -3.45
C CYS A 76 7.24 13.05 -4.13
N ASP A 77 7.72 13.37 -5.34
CA ASP A 77 8.64 12.51 -6.09
C ASP A 77 9.98 12.30 -5.36
N GLN A 78 10.49 13.32 -4.68
CA GLN A 78 11.71 13.19 -3.88
C GLN A 78 11.58 12.08 -2.83
N CYS A 79 10.45 12.04 -2.11
CA CYS A 79 10.17 10.97 -1.14
C CYS A 79 10.00 9.61 -1.79
N ARG A 80 9.37 9.56 -2.97
CA ARG A 80 9.24 8.31 -3.74
C ARG A 80 10.63 7.77 -4.12
N TYR A 81 11.51 8.60 -4.67
CA TYR A 81 12.85 8.18 -5.07
C TYR A 81 13.74 7.82 -3.87
N ALA A 82 13.72 8.62 -2.79
CA ALA A 82 14.48 8.33 -1.58
C ALA A 82 14.08 6.98 -0.96
N TRP A 83 12.77 6.72 -0.87
CA TRP A 83 12.25 5.43 -0.42
C TRP A 83 12.73 4.29 -1.31
N TRP A 84 12.60 4.42 -2.63
CA TRP A 84 13.06 3.38 -3.56
C TRP A 84 14.57 3.14 -3.49
N ASN A 85 15.39 4.18 -3.34
CA ASN A 85 16.84 4.02 -3.31
C ASN A 85 17.30 3.27 -2.07
N HIS A 86 16.74 3.56 -0.90
CA HIS A 86 17.07 2.78 0.29
C HIS A 86 16.38 1.40 0.26
N SER A 87 15.12 1.31 -0.17
CA SER A 87 14.39 0.03 -0.17
C SER A 87 14.99 -0.97 -1.16
N ARG A 88 15.76 -0.49 -2.14
CA ARG A 88 16.50 -1.30 -3.12
C ARG A 88 17.90 -1.68 -2.65
N HIS A 89 18.22 -1.67 -1.35
CA HIS A 89 19.47 -2.24 -0.86
C HIS A 89 19.63 -3.67 -1.40
N LYS A 90 20.55 -3.82 -2.34
CA LYS A 90 20.89 -5.09 -2.97
C LYS A 90 22.21 -5.54 -2.39
N GLN A 91 22.20 -6.71 -1.74
CA GLN A 91 23.40 -7.34 -1.21
C GLN A 91 24.48 -7.41 -2.32
N PRO A 92 25.69 -6.86 -2.09
CA PRO A 92 26.78 -6.98 -3.05
C PRO A 92 27.39 -8.39 -2.97
N TYR A 93 27.56 -9.03 -4.13
CA TYR A 93 28.25 -10.32 -4.24
C TYR A 93 29.51 -10.13 -5.09
N ILE A 94 30.66 -10.54 -4.57
CA ILE A 94 31.90 -10.62 -5.36
C ILE A 94 31.88 -11.97 -6.08
N LEU A 95 31.81 -11.93 -7.41
CA LEU A 95 31.73 -13.10 -8.28
C LEU A 95 32.88 -13.09 -9.27
N THR A 96 33.19 -14.26 -9.84
CA THR A 96 34.20 -14.42 -10.88
C THR A 96 33.54 -14.61 -12.23
N CYS A 97 33.94 -13.82 -13.23
CA CYS A 97 33.41 -13.90 -14.58
C CYS A 97 33.80 -15.23 -15.23
N ARG A 98 32.83 -15.96 -15.80
CA ARG A 98 33.10 -17.23 -16.49
C ARG A 98 33.80 -17.07 -17.85
N GLN A 99 33.85 -15.85 -18.39
CA GLN A 99 34.50 -15.56 -19.67
C GLN A 99 35.93 -15.05 -19.48
N CYS A 100 36.12 -13.95 -18.74
CA CYS A 100 37.44 -13.32 -18.59
C CYS A 100 38.18 -13.72 -17.29
N GLY A 101 37.53 -14.43 -16.36
CA GLY A 101 38.13 -14.79 -15.07
C GLY A 101 38.25 -13.65 -14.06
N GLU A 102 37.90 -12.41 -14.41
CA GLU A 102 38.00 -11.27 -13.49
C GLU A 102 36.93 -11.30 -12.39
N LYS A 103 37.28 -10.77 -11.22
CA LYS A 103 36.33 -10.55 -10.12
C LYS A 103 35.50 -9.30 -10.40
N PHE A 104 34.19 -9.38 -10.19
CA PHE A 104 33.27 -8.25 -10.33
C PHE A 104 32.19 -8.27 -9.24
N ILE A 105 31.58 -7.10 -9.00
CA ILE A 105 30.50 -6.95 -8.02
C ILE A 105 29.15 -7.10 -8.73
N SER A 106 28.32 -8.01 -8.23
CA SER A 106 26.93 -8.16 -8.64
C SER A 106 26.01 -7.74 -7.50
N PHE A 107 25.23 -6.67 -7.72
CA PHE A 107 24.23 -6.22 -6.73
C PHE A 107 22.94 -7.04 -6.87
N GLY A 108 22.62 -7.81 -5.83
CA GLY A 108 21.32 -8.50 -5.68
C GLY A 108 21.16 -9.76 -6.54
N ASN A 109 22.15 -10.13 -7.35
CA ASN A 109 22.16 -11.37 -8.13
C ASN A 109 23.42 -12.18 -7.84
N LYS A 110 23.31 -13.14 -6.91
CA LYS A 110 24.41 -14.05 -6.54
C LYS A 110 24.81 -15.05 -7.63
N ASN A 111 23.98 -15.21 -8.66
CA ASN A 111 24.17 -16.20 -9.72
C ASN A 111 24.58 -15.56 -11.07
N ARG A 112 24.99 -14.29 -11.07
CA ARG A 112 25.43 -13.60 -12.30
C ARG A 112 26.71 -14.26 -12.82
N ARG A 113 26.70 -14.65 -14.09
CA ARG A 113 27.78 -15.45 -14.71
C ARG A 113 28.88 -14.62 -15.37
N TYR A 114 28.58 -13.39 -15.78
CA TYR A 114 29.48 -12.55 -16.57
C TYR A 114 29.52 -11.13 -16.00
N CYS A 115 30.70 -10.51 -16.01
CA CYS A 115 30.90 -9.16 -15.51
C CYS A 115 30.11 -8.13 -16.33
N GLY A 116 30.13 -8.24 -17.66
CA GLY A 116 29.47 -7.32 -18.59
C GLY A 116 28.76 -8.00 -19.75
N ARG A 117 28.20 -7.17 -20.64
CA ARG A 117 27.52 -7.62 -21.86
C ARG A 117 28.49 -8.28 -22.83
N ASP A 118 29.71 -7.75 -22.92
CA ASP A 118 30.73 -8.24 -23.85
C ASP A 118 31.14 -9.68 -23.50
N CYS A 119 31.42 -9.94 -22.22
CA CYS A 119 31.71 -11.28 -21.73
C CYS A 119 30.54 -12.26 -21.94
N TYR A 120 29.29 -11.79 -21.84
CA TYR A 120 28.13 -12.61 -22.19
C TYR A 120 28.10 -12.94 -23.68
N ASN A 121 28.28 -11.95 -24.56
CA ASN A 121 28.27 -12.13 -26.00
C ASN A 121 29.41 -13.07 -26.45
N LEU A 122 30.64 -12.85 -25.97
CA LEU A 122 31.79 -13.72 -26.24
C LEU A 122 31.52 -15.18 -25.84
N SER A 123 30.91 -15.41 -24.68
CA SER A 123 30.57 -16.77 -24.23
C SER A 123 29.52 -17.48 -25.10
N ARG A 124 28.76 -16.72 -25.91
CA ARG A 124 27.70 -17.25 -26.76
C ARG A 124 28.12 -17.39 -28.22
N TYR A 125 29.03 -16.54 -28.67
CA TYR A 125 29.33 -16.36 -30.10
C TYR A 125 30.82 -16.44 -30.46
N GLY A 126 31.74 -16.40 -29.48
CA GLY A 126 33.20 -16.40 -29.73
C GLY A 126 33.78 -15.01 -30.00
N GLU A 127 35.11 -14.93 -30.17
CA GLU A 127 35.81 -13.68 -30.54
C GLU A 127 35.57 -13.35 -32.03
N GLY A 128 35.20 -12.10 -32.33
CA GLY A 128 35.13 -11.58 -33.71
C GLY A 128 33.75 -11.48 -34.39
N LEU A 129 32.64 -11.42 -33.65
CA LEU A 129 31.30 -11.09 -34.19
C LEU A 129 30.91 -9.64 -33.83
N PRO A 130 30.14 -8.94 -34.68
CA PRO A 130 30.11 -7.47 -34.80
C PRO A 130 29.71 -6.71 -33.55
#